data_AF-A0A6H9I7I8-F1
#
_entry.id   AF-A0A6H9I7I8-F1
#
_cell.length_a   1.000
_cell.length_b   1.000
_cell.length_c   1.000
_cell.angle_alpha   90.00
_cell.angle_beta   90.00
_cell.angle_gamma   90.00
#
_symmetry.space_group_name_H-M   'P 1'
#
loop_
_entity.id
_entity.type
_entity.pdbx_description
1 polymer ?
#
loop_
_entity_poly.entity_id
_entity_poly.type
_entity_poly.pdbx_seq_one_letter_code
_entity_poly.pdbx_strand_id
1 'polypeptide(L)'
;MATREVFVCENPNLVAIAAERLGAHCAPLVCTDGMPAAAQRTLLAQLAGAGADLRYHGDFDWAGLRIANQVIRSFAARPWRMRSGDYEAAAKDAPQLHRDLDDGPAVAAIWDETLAPAMARHGVSIAEEAVAASLLDDLCR
;
A
#
# COMPACT_ATOMS: atom_id res chain seq x y z
N MET A 1 -6.32 9.21 24.76
CA MET A 1 -5.95 10.03 23.60
C MET A 1 -6.42 9.28 22.37
N ALA A 2 -7.10 9.95 21.42
CA ALA A 2 -7.56 9.28 20.21
C ALA A 2 -6.34 8.90 19.34
N THR A 3 -6.20 7.62 19.01
CA THR A 3 -5.20 7.12 18.05
C THR A 3 -5.41 7.86 16.72
N ARG A 4 -4.36 8.48 16.20
CA ARG A 4 -4.45 9.25 14.94
C ARG A 4 -4.01 8.34 13.81
N GLU A 5 -4.93 8.04 12.91
CA GLU A 5 -4.64 7.23 11.73
C GLU A 5 -3.76 8.02 10.74
N VAL A 6 -2.72 7.36 10.23
CA VAL A 6 -1.80 7.90 9.23
C VAL A 6 -1.65 6.87 8.12
N PHE A 7 -1.96 7.29 6.90
CA PHE A 7 -1.83 6.45 5.72
C PHE A 7 -0.40 6.51 5.19
N VAL A 8 0.05 5.39 4.66
CA VAL A 8 1.37 5.20 4.08
C VAL A 8 1.18 4.55 2.72
N CYS A 9 1.75 5.16 1.68
CA CYS A 9 1.72 4.66 0.32
C CYS A 9 3.13 4.45 -0.20
N GLU A 10 3.27 3.60 -1.22
CA GLU A 10 4.56 3.36 -1.84
C GLU A 10 4.87 4.40 -2.92
N ASN A 11 3.89 4.77 -3.72
CA ASN A 11 4.06 5.48 -4.97
C ASN A 11 3.82 6.99 -4.80
N PRO A 12 4.79 7.87 -5.17
CA PRO A 12 4.63 9.31 -5.06
C PRO A 12 3.49 9.88 -5.91
N ASN A 13 3.08 9.22 -6.99
CA ASN A 13 1.95 9.65 -7.81
C ASN A 13 0.64 9.62 -7.02
N LEU A 14 0.47 8.70 -6.06
CA LEU A 14 -0.71 8.69 -5.20
C LEU A 14 -0.78 9.95 -4.33
N VAL A 15 0.36 10.44 -3.82
CA VAL A 15 0.42 11.72 -3.09
C VAL A 15 0.03 12.89 -3.97
N ALA A 16 0.53 12.93 -5.22
CA ALA A 16 0.18 13.98 -6.16
C ALA A 16 -1.33 14.01 -6.45
N ILE A 17 -1.92 12.84 -6.72
CA ILE A 17 -3.36 12.70 -6.97
C ILE A 17 -4.17 13.12 -5.73
N ALA A 18 -3.77 12.70 -4.53
CA ALA A 18 -4.45 13.06 -3.29
C ALA A 18 -4.38 14.57 -3.00
N ALA A 19 -3.22 15.19 -3.23
CA ALA A 19 -3.05 16.62 -3.08
C ALA A 19 -3.93 17.41 -4.06
N GLU A 20 -4.00 16.98 -5.32
CA GLU A 20 -4.82 17.63 -6.36
C GLU A 20 -6.33 17.49 -6.08
N ARG A 21 -6.78 16.29 -5.69
CA ARG A 21 -8.21 15.99 -5.57
C ARG A 21 -8.81 16.31 -4.21
N LEU A 22 -8.06 16.14 -3.13
CA LEU A 22 -8.57 16.28 -1.76
C LEU A 22 -8.04 17.54 -1.07
N GLY A 23 -6.82 17.97 -1.39
CA GLY A 23 -6.18 19.13 -0.78
C GLY A 23 -6.20 19.06 0.75
N ALA A 24 -6.75 20.10 1.39
CA ALA A 24 -6.84 20.18 2.86
C ALA A 24 -7.78 19.13 3.49
N HIS A 25 -8.63 18.46 2.71
CA HIS A 25 -9.51 17.39 3.17
C HIS A 25 -8.82 16.02 3.17
N CYS A 26 -7.58 15.93 2.69
CA CYS A 26 -6.81 14.68 2.71
C CYS A 26 -6.45 14.29 4.15
N ALA A 27 -6.64 13.02 4.49
CA ALA A 27 -6.04 12.42 5.67
C ALA A 27 -4.50 12.49 5.62
N PRO A 28 -3.79 12.46 6.77
CA PRO A 28 -2.34 12.41 6.79
C PRO A 28 -1.83 11.23 5.98
N LEU A 29 -1.00 11.54 4.97
CA LEU A 29 -0.43 10.59 4.03
C LEU A 29 1.09 10.76 4.00
N VAL A 30 1.81 9.64 4.11
CA VAL A 30 3.26 9.56 3.96
C VAL A 30 3.58 8.67 2.77
N CYS A 31 4.53 9.06 1.93
CA CYS A 31 5.00 8.22 0.83
C CYS A 31 6.38 7.64 1.15
N THR A 32 6.57 6.35 0.86
CA THR A 32 7.87 5.69 1.03
C THR A 32 8.77 5.79 -0.19
N ASP A 33 8.21 6.01 -1.38
CA ASP A 33 8.89 6.02 -2.67
C ASP A 33 9.71 4.73 -2.87
N GLY A 34 9.01 3.60 -2.80
CA GLY A 34 9.59 2.26 -2.75
C GLY A 34 10.06 1.85 -1.35
N MET A 35 11.19 1.15 -1.27
CA MET A 35 11.77 0.65 -0.01
C MET A 35 12.17 1.81 0.92
N PRO A 36 11.61 1.92 2.15
CA PRO A 36 11.86 3.07 3.02
C PRO A 36 13.35 3.32 3.28
N ALA A 37 13.82 4.51 2.90
CA ALA A 37 15.17 5.01 3.20
C ALA A 37 15.25 5.63 4.61
N ALA A 38 16.38 6.24 4.97
CA ALA A 38 16.64 6.69 6.34
C ALA A 38 15.59 7.70 6.85
N ALA A 39 15.16 8.66 6.02
CA ALA A 39 14.18 9.67 6.40
C ALA A 39 12.80 9.05 6.65
N GLN A 40 12.31 8.24 5.71
CA GLN A 40 11.05 7.52 5.81
C GLN A 40 11.04 6.61 7.04
N ARG A 41 12.10 5.83 7.26
CA ARG A 41 12.21 4.96 8.44
C ARG A 41 12.18 5.74 9.74
N THR A 42 12.85 6.90 9.79
CA THR A 42 12.86 7.77 10.97
C THR A 42 11.46 8.31 11.25
N LEU A 43 10.79 8.83 10.22
CA LEU A 43 9.44 9.37 10.33
C LEU A 43 8.43 8.30 10.79
N LEU A 44 8.42 7.14 10.13
CA LEU A 44 7.51 6.04 10.48
C LEU A 44 7.77 5.52 11.91
N ALA A 45 9.03 5.41 12.33
CA ALA A 45 9.38 5.03 13.70
C ALA A 45 8.89 6.06 14.73
N GLN A 46 9.02 7.36 14.45
CA GLN A 46 8.53 8.42 15.33
C GLN A 46 7.00 8.43 15.42
N LEU A 47 6.30 8.26 14.30
CA LEU A 47 4.84 8.17 14.27
C LEU A 47 4.33 6.96 15.05
N ALA A 48 4.92 5.78 14.82
CA ALA A 48 4.59 4.56 15.56
C ALA A 48 4.90 4.72 17.06
N GLY A 49 6.06 5.28 17.41
CA GLY A 49 6.45 5.56 18.80
C GLY A 49 5.55 6.58 19.51
N ALA A 50 4.92 7.49 18.76
CA ALA A 50 3.91 8.41 19.25
C ALA A 50 2.49 7.80 19.33
N GLY A 51 2.31 6.53 18.92
CA GLY A 51 1.04 5.82 18.96
C GLY A 51 0.11 6.11 17.78
N ALA A 52 0.63 6.52 16.62
CA ALA A 52 -0.16 6.57 15.39
C ALA A 52 -0.54 5.16 14.90
N ASP A 53 -1.74 5.02 14.33
CA ASP A 53 -2.13 3.78 13.63
C ASP A 53 -1.73 3.91 12.16
N LEU A 54 -0.66 3.20 11.77
CA LEU A 54 -0.10 3.27 10.41
C LEU A 54 -0.84 2.30 9.49
N ARG A 55 -1.32 2.81 8.34
CA ARG A 55 -2.07 2.06 7.34
C ARG A 55 -1.29 2.05 6.03
N TYR A 56 -0.69 0.91 5.65
CA TYR A 56 0.20 0.81 4.50
C TYR A 56 -0.48 0.17 3.28
N HIS A 57 -0.34 0.79 2.12
CA HIS A 57 -0.63 0.24 0.80
C HIS A 57 0.63 0.34 -0.09
N GLY A 58 0.76 -0.57 -1.05
CA GLY A 58 1.81 -0.58 -2.07
C GLY A 58 1.38 -1.39 -3.29
N ASP A 59 2.30 -1.64 -4.22
CA ASP A 59 1.99 -2.36 -5.44
C ASP A 59 1.62 -3.84 -5.17
N PHE A 60 0.69 -4.39 -5.96
CA PHE A 60 0.44 -5.82 -6.00
C PHE A 60 1.40 -6.50 -6.98
N ASP A 61 2.67 -6.58 -6.60
CA ASP A 61 3.68 -7.41 -7.23
C ASP A 61 4.64 -7.98 -6.17
N TRP A 62 5.65 -8.76 -6.60
CA TRP A 62 6.59 -9.35 -5.66
C TRP A 62 7.53 -8.33 -5.00
N ALA A 63 7.81 -7.18 -5.61
CA ALA A 63 8.61 -6.11 -5.02
C ALA A 63 7.81 -5.34 -3.97
N GLY A 64 6.57 -4.94 -4.31
CA GLY A 64 5.60 -4.31 -3.41
C GLY A 64 5.32 -5.18 -2.19
N LEU A 65 5.12 -6.49 -2.34
CA LEU A 65 4.97 -7.40 -1.19
C LEU A 65 6.22 -7.45 -0.30
N ARG A 66 7.45 -7.35 -0.85
CA ARG A 66 8.68 -7.27 -0.04
C ARG A 66 8.74 -5.97 0.76
N ILE A 67 8.35 -4.85 0.15
CA ILE A 67 8.32 -3.54 0.81
C ILE A 67 7.25 -3.53 1.89
N ALA A 68 6.04 -3.99 1.58
CA ALA A 68 4.94 -4.13 2.53
C ALA A 68 5.33 -4.97 3.75
N ASN A 69 5.92 -6.15 3.53
CA ASN A 69 6.42 -7.00 4.60
C ASN A 69 7.44 -6.27 5.49
N GLN A 70 8.36 -5.50 4.90
CA GLN A 70 9.33 -4.71 5.66
C GLN A 70 8.65 -3.63 6.49
N VAL A 71 7.73 -2.85 5.91
CA VAL A 71 7.03 -1.75 6.59
C VAL A 71 6.17 -2.29 7.75
N ILE A 72 5.32 -3.29 7.47
CA ILE A 72 4.42 -3.90 8.45
C ILE A 72 5.21 -4.49 9.62
N ARG A 73 6.28 -5.24 9.34
CA ARG A 73 7.12 -5.83 10.38
C ARG A 73 7.88 -4.79 11.19
N SER A 74 8.46 -3.77 10.56
CA SER A 74 9.32 -2.81 11.23
C SER A 74 8.58 -1.74 12.02
N PHE A 75 7.36 -1.39 11.60
CA PHE A 75 6.62 -0.26 12.17
C PHE A 75 5.23 -0.64 12.70
N ALA A 76 4.93 -1.94 12.77
CA ALA A 76 3.61 -2.46 13.17
C ALA A 76 2.44 -1.86 12.37
N ALA A 77 2.70 -1.45 11.12
CA ALA A 77 1.67 -0.95 10.23
C ALA A 77 0.68 -2.06 9.87
N ARG A 78 -0.55 -1.67 9.54
CA ARG A 78 -1.62 -2.57 9.09
C ARG A 78 -1.79 -2.45 7.58
N PRO A 79 -2.11 -3.56 6.87
CA PRO A 79 -2.43 -3.46 5.46
C PRO A 79 -3.67 -2.58 5.26
N TRP A 80 -3.58 -1.67 4.30
CA TRP A 80 -4.64 -0.81 3.83
C TRP A 80 -5.01 -1.27 2.43
N ARG A 81 -6.23 -1.80 2.24
CA ARG A 81 -6.71 -2.36 0.96
C ARG A 81 -5.69 -3.26 0.23
N MET A 82 -4.93 -4.04 1.00
CA MET A 82 -3.83 -4.85 0.49
C MET A 82 -4.04 -6.34 0.83
N ARG A 83 -5.27 -6.82 0.91
CA ARG A 83 -5.61 -8.25 1.14
C ARG A 83 -5.92 -8.95 -0.17
N SER A 84 -6.03 -10.28 -0.13
CA SER A 84 -6.39 -11.09 -1.30
C SER A 84 -7.71 -10.66 -1.94
N GLY A 85 -8.72 -10.31 -1.14
CA GLY A 85 -9.99 -9.79 -1.65
C GLY A 85 -9.86 -8.44 -2.37
N ASP A 86 -8.97 -7.57 -1.89
CA ASP A 86 -8.68 -6.28 -2.54
C ASP A 86 -7.96 -6.51 -3.87
N TYR A 87 -6.97 -7.41 -3.88
CA TYR A 87 -6.28 -7.82 -5.10
C TYR A 87 -7.24 -8.42 -6.13
N GLU A 88 -8.10 -9.36 -5.73
CA GLU A 88 -9.04 -10.01 -6.65
C GLU A 88 -10.09 -9.03 -7.19
N ALA A 89 -10.49 -8.04 -6.40
CA ALA A 89 -11.36 -6.97 -6.86
C ALA A 89 -10.63 -6.09 -7.90
N ALA A 90 -9.40 -5.67 -7.61
CA ALA A 90 -8.59 -4.89 -8.53
C ALA A 90 -8.26 -5.67 -9.82
N ALA A 91 -7.94 -6.97 -9.72
CA ALA A 91 -7.62 -7.82 -10.87
C ALA A 91 -8.80 -8.03 -11.83
N LYS A 92 -10.04 -7.84 -11.35
CA LYS A 92 -11.25 -7.85 -12.18
C LYS A 92 -11.54 -6.49 -12.80
N ASP A 93 -11.10 -5.43 -12.14
CA ASP A 93 -11.30 -4.06 -12.60
C ASP A 93 -10.25 -3.69 -13.66
N ALA A 94 -10.64 -2.85 -14.62
CA ALA A 94 -9.75 -2.28 -15.64
C ALA A 94 -8.57 -3.18 -16.15
N PRO A 95 -8.82 -4.39 -16.70
CA PRO A 95 -7.78 -5.37 -17.04
C PRO A 95 -6.71 -4.86 -18.02
N GLN A 96 -7.01 -3.81 -18.78
CA GLN A 96 -6.08 -3.13 -19.69
C GLN A 96 -4.93 -2.39 -18.98
N LEU A 97 -5.03 -2.12 -17.67
CA LEU A 97 -3.99 -1.45 -16.89
C LEU A 97 -3.05 -2.44 -16.19
N HIS A 98 -3.34 -3.75 -16.27
CA HIS A 98 -2.54 -4.78 -15.63
C HIS A 98 -1.29 -5.10 -16.45
N ARG A 99 -0.25 -5.57 -15.75
CA ARG A 99 0.93 -6.14 -16.37
C ARG A 99 1.06 -7.60 -15.95
N ASP A 100 1.88 -8.35 -16.67
CA ASP A 100 2.21 -9.70 -16.24
C ASP A 100 2.93 -9.64 -14.88
N LEU A 101 2.62 -10.59 -14.01
CA LEU A 101 3.33 -10.76 -12.76
C LEU A 101 4.74 -11.29 -13.06
N ASP A 102 5.73 -10.71 -12.41
CA ASP A 102 7.14 -11.10 -12.56
C ASP A 102 7.35 -12.60 -12.27
N ASP A 103 8.23 -13.26 -13.05
CA ASP A 103 8.53 -14.68 -12.98
C ASP A 103 9.51 -15.06 -11.84
N GLY A 104 9.94 -14.05 -11.07
CA GLY A 104 10.75 -14.19 -9.88
C GLY A 104 10.06 -14.96 -8.74
N PRO A 105 10.80 -15.22 -7.65
CA PRO A 105 10.29 -16.03 -6.55
C PRO A 105 9.13 -15.32 -5.87
N ALA A 106 8.01 -16.04 -5.76
CA ALA A 106 6.82 -15.60 -5.06
C ALA A 106 7.15 -15.18 -3.63
N VAL A 107 6.49 -14.12 -3.18
CA VAL A 107 6.70 -13.53 -1.85
C VAL A 107 5.42 -13.69 -1.05
N ALA A 108 5.50 -14.35 0.11
CA ALA A 108 4.35 -14.46 1.00
C ALA A 108 4.07 -13.12 1.69
N ALA A 109 2.80 -12.72 1.76
CA ALA A 109 2.36 -11.58 2.53
C ALA A 109 2.13 -11.99 4.00
N ILE A 110 2.85 -11.39 4.94
CA ILE A 110 2.79 -11.79 6.36
C ILE A 110 1.45 -11.52 7.04
N TRP A 111 0.57 -10.74 6.41
CA TRP A 111 -0.75 -10.36 6.93
C TRP A 111 -1.91 -11.11 6.29
N ASP A 112 -1.65 -11.86 5.21
CA ASP A 112 -2.65 -12.59 4.43
C ASP A 112 -1.98 -13.72 3.63
N GLU A 113 -2.10 -14.96 4.12
CA GLU A 113 -1.53 -16.15 3.48
C GLU A 113 -2.14 -16.47 2.11
N THR A 114 -3.32 -15.91 1.80
CA THR A 114 -4.05 -16.18 0.56
C THR A 114 -3.71 -15.22 -0.58
N LEU A 115 -3.06 -14.09 -0.29
CA LEU A 115 -2.74 -13.06 -1.28
C LEU A 115 -1.74 -13.55 -2.33
N ALA A 116 -0.60 -14.12 -1.91
CA ALA A 116 0.41 -14.58 -2.85
C ALA A 116 -0.10 -15.73 -3.76
N PRO A 117 -0.84 -16.75 -3.25
CA PRO A 117 -1.52 -17.72 -4.10
C PRO A 117 -2.52 -17.10 -5.09
N ALA A 118 -3.30 -16.10 -4.66
CA ALA A 118 -4.22 -15.40 -5.54
C ALA A 118 -3.46 -14.70 -6.68
N MET A 119 -2.40 -13.97 -6.36
CA MET A 119 -1.54 -13.31 -7.35
C MET A 119 -0.94 -14.30 -8.35
N ALA A 120 -0.39 -15.41 -7.88
CA ALA A 120 0.17 -16.44 -8.75
C ALA A 120 -0.89 -17.09 -9.67
N ARG A 121 -2.12 -17.27 -9.18
CA ARG A 121 -3.23 -17.83 -9.98
C ARG A 121 -3.70 -16.88 -11.07
N HIS A 122 -3.77 -15.58 -10.77
CA HIS A 122 -4.21 -14.57 -11.74
C HIS A 122 -3.09 -14.16 -12.70
N GLY A 123 -1.82 -14.23 -12.26
CA GLY A 123 -0.65 -13.95 -13.08
C GLY A 123 -0.50 -12.48 -13.45
N VAL A 124 -1.17 -11.56 -12.74
CA VAL A 124 -1.12 -10.13 -13.02
C VAL A 124 -0.56 -9.33 -11.86
N SER A 125 0.27 -8.35 -12.19
CA SER A 125 0.69 -7.28 -11.29
C SER A 125 -0.20 -6.05 -11.46
N ILE A 126 -0.45 -5.35 -10.35
CA ILE A 126 -1.30 -4.16 -10.31
C ILE A 126 -0.56 -3.05 -9.58
N ALA A 127 -0.28 -1.97 -10.30
CA ALA A 127 0.34 -0.78 -9.71
C ALA A 127 -0.64 -0.08 -8.76
N GLU A 128 -0.11 0.54 -7.70
CA GLU A 128 -0.87 1.27 -6.69
C GLU A 128 -1.77 2.37 -7.31
N GLU A 129 -1.29 3.04 -8.37
CA GLU A 129 -2.07 4.05 -9.09
C GLU A 129 -3.35 3.50 -9.73
N ALA A 130 -3.36 2.23 -10.15
CA ALA A 130 -4.53 1.63 -10.79
C ALA A 130 -5.72 1.52 -9.82
N VAL A 131 -5.45 1.49 -8.51
CA VAL A 131 -6.46 1.47 -7.45
C VAL A 131 -6.61 2.81 -6.73
N ALA A 132 -6.01 3.89 -7.25
CA ALA A 132 -5.98 5.20 -6.60
C ALA A 132 -7.38 5.73 -6.27
N ALA A 133 -8.39 5.50 -7.11
CA ALA A 133 -9.76 5.95 -6.84
C ALA A 133 -10.28 5.38 -5.52
N SER A 134 -10.15 4.06 -5.30
CA SER A 134 -10.55 3.37 -4.07
C SER A 134 -9.75 3.82 -2.85
N LEU A 135 -8.47 4.17 -3.03
CA LEU A 135 -7.63 4.67 -1.95
C LEU A 135 -8.02 6.11 -1.56
N LEU A 136 -8.36 6.96 -2.52
CA LEU A 136 -8.80 8.33 -2.24
C LEU A 136 -10.09 8.38 -1.43
N ASP A 137 -11.01 7.44 -1.64
CA ASP A 137 -12.25 7.34 -0.86
C ASP A 137 -11.96 7.17 0.64
N ASP A 138 -10.92 6.43 1.01
CA ASP A 138 -10.50 6.25 2.40
C ASP A 138 -9.71 7.46 2.94
N LEU A 139 -9.07 8.23 2.06
CA LEU A 139 -8.30 9.42 2.41
C LEU A 139 -9.16 10.68 2.57
N CYS A 140 -10.40 10.68 2.08
CA CYS A 140 -11.30 11.82 2.16
C CYS A 140 -11.85 12.00 3.59
N ARG A 141 -11.76 13.22 4.14
CA ARG A 141 -12.25 13.58 5.49
C ARG A 141 -13.44 14.53 5.46
#